data_AF-X0Z691-F1
#
_entry.id   AF-X0Z691-F1
#
_cell.length_a   1.000
_cell.length_b   1.000
_cell.length_c   1.000
_cell.angle_alpha   90.00
_cell.angle_beta   90.00
_cell.angle_gamma   90.00
#
_symmetry.space_group_name_H-M   'P 1'
#
loop_
_entity.id
_entity.type
_entity.pdbx_description
1 polymer ?
#
loop_
_entity_poly.entity_id
_entity_poly.type
_entity_poly.pdbx_seq_one_letter_code
_entity_poly.pdbx_strand_id
1 'polypeptide(L)'
;YVTVVLNEPNIISGTGKTFRMPKASNWYIDDKVNIMPIANEPISNSTIHYCNSARYNILDELKSNKKSDEILERFMSISGMPNKVLAEEVFEISPKTLATYRKSEKDLPIRLNEQILKLEELYKKGIELFENSERFNKWLKTESYGLGNEKPIKLINSITGIDLIFEELVRIEFGATA
;
A
#
# COMPACT_ATOMS: atom_id res chain seq x y z
N TYR A 1 44.51 -7.36 31.48
CA TYR A 1 44.68 -8.53 30.61
C TYR A 1 43.38 -9.33 30.60
N VAL A 2 42.82 -9.51 29.39
CA VAL A 2 41.82 -10.50 28.90
C VAL A 2 40.35 -10.33 29.35
N THR A 3 39.48 -9.67 28.56
CA THR A 3 38.62 -10.11 27.42
C THR A 3 37.31 -10.81 27.84
N VAL A 4 36.16 -10.16 27.59
CA VAL A 4 34.81 -10.74 27.66
C VAL A 4 34.19 -10.61 26.26
N VAL A 5 33.79 -11.76 25.70
CA VAL A 5 33.09 -11.88 24.42
C VAL A 5 31.60 -11.58 24.64
N LEU A 6 31.05 -10.67 23.83
CA LEU A 6 29.62 -10.34 23.81
C LEU A 6 28.84 -11.46 23.12
N ASN A 7 28.10 -12.25 23.90
CA ASN A 7 26.98 -13.03 23.39
C ASN A 7 25.74 -12.13 23.33
N GLU A 8 25.04 -12.20 22.20
CA GLU A 8 23.93 -11.36 21.76
C GLU A 8 22.85 -11.11 22.84
N PRO A 9 22.32 -9.87 22.98
CA PRO A 9 21.08 -9.63 23.69
C PRO A 9 19.89 -9.73 22.73
N ASN A 10 18.78 -10.35 23.17
CA ASN A 10 17.38 -10.12 22.75
C ASN A 10 16.53 -11.40 22.64
N ILE A 11 16.57 -12.26 23.67
CA ILE A 11 15.52 -13.27 23.87
C ILE A 11 14.58 -12.76 24.97
N ILE A 12 13.36 -12.40 24.59
CA ILE A 12 12.21 -12.35 25.50
C ILE A 12 11.18 -13.34 24.93
N SER A 13 10.77 -14.31 25.75
CA SER A 13 9.81 -15.34 25.39
C SER A 13 8.40 -14.97 25.87
N GLY A 14 7.41 -15.23 25.01
CA GLY A 14 5.98 -15.08 25.30
C GLY A 14 5.18 -15.88 24.27
N THR A 15 4.22 -16.67 24.73
CA THR A 15 3.51 -17.73 23.99
C THR A 15 2.60 -17.20 22.88
N GLY A 16 2.87 -17.61 21.63
CA GLY A 16 1.99 -17.41 20.47
C GLY A 16 2.77 -17.16 19.18
N LYS A 17 3.21 -18.24 18.50
CA LYS A 17 3.98 -18.29 17.24
C LYS A 17 5.25 -17.40 17.22
N THR A 18 6.41 -18.03 17.36
CA THR A 18 7.71 -17.36 17.23
C THR A 18 7.95 -16.91 15.79
N PHE A 19 8.02 -15.60 15.58
CA PHE A 19 8.60 -15.01 14.38
C PHE A 19 10.12 -15.23 14.42
N ARG A 20 10.68 -15.96 13.46
CA ARG A 20 12.13 -16.03 13.23
C ARG A 20 12.47 -15.07 12.10
N MET A 21 13.29 -14.06 12.37
CA MET A 21 13.89 -13.22 11.33
C MET A 21 14.87 -14.07 10.49
N PRO A 22 14.75 -14.11 9.16
CA PRO A 22 15.77 -14.69 8.29
C PRO A 22 17.03 -13.81 8.26
N LYS A 23 18.20 -14.42 8.05
CA LYS A 23 19.48 -13.71 7.96
C LYS A 23 19.58 -12.96 6.62
N ALA A 24 19.88 -11.66 6.69
CA ALA A 24 19.93 -10.68 5.60
C ALA A 24 21.08 -10.85 4.57
N SER A 25 21.62 -12.05 4.35
CA SER A 25 22.88 -12.19 3.61
C SER A 25 22.77 -12.45 2.11
N ASN A 26 21.58 -12.57 1.51
CA ASN A 26 21.47 -13.14 0.16
C ASN A 26 20.78 -12.31 -0.92
N TRP A 27 20.44 -11.02 -0.72
CA TRP A 27 19.70 -10.33 -1.77
C TRP A 27 19.95 -8.82 -1.97
N TYR A 28 20.96 -8.24 -1.31
CA TYR A 28 21.49 -6.92 -1.71
C TYR A 28 22.90 -7.07 -2.30
N ILE A 29 23.01 -6.92 -3.62
CA ILE A 29 24.24 -6.43 -4.25
C ILE A 29 24.00 -4.93 -4.49
N ASP A 30 24.65 -4.10 -3.67
CA ASP A 30 24.95 -2.71 -4.04
C ASP A 30 25.93 -2.78 -5.21
N ASP A 31 25.46 -2.60 -6.43
CA ASP A 31 26.30 -2.15 -7.52
C ASP A 31 25.47 -1.45 -8.59
N LYS A 32 25.83 -0.18 -8.83
CA LYS A 32 25.25 0.67 -9.85
C LYS A 32 25.48 0.03 -11.23
N VAL A 33 24.40 -0.10 -11.99
CA VAL A 33 24.37 -0.47 -13.42
C VAL A 33 24.87 -1.90 -13.71
N ASN A 34 24.01 -2.90 -13.49
CA ASN A 34 24.01 -4.11 -14.31
C ASN A 34 22.66 -4.84 -14.22
N ILE A 35 21.95 -4.93 -15.35
CA ILE A 35 20.77 -5.79 -15.50
C ILE A 35 21.28 -7.19 -15.89
N MET A 36 21.25 -8.17 -14.99
CA MET A 36 21.30 -9.63 -15.27
C MET A 36 20.94 -10.45 -14.01
N PRO A 37 20.62 -11.75 -14.10
CA PRO A 37 19.67 -12.43 -14.98
C PRO A 37 18.53 -13.08 -14.16
N ILE A 38 17.38 -13.30 -14.80
CA ILE A 38 16.18 -13.88 -14.21
C ILE A 38 16.45 -15.36 -13.87
N ALA A 39 16.61 -15.68 -12.58
CA ALA A 39 16.51 -17.04 -12.08
C ALA A 39 15.04 -17.40 -11.86
N ASN A 40 14.42 -17.92 -12.92
CA ASN A 40 13.27 -18.84 -13.00
C ASN A 40 12.40 -19.10 -11.74
N GLU A 41 11.63 -18.12 -11.28
CA GLU A 41 10.21 -18.35 -10.98
C GLU A 41 9.39 -17.26 -11.69
N PRO A 42 8.29 -17.62 -12.40
CA PRO A 42 7.51 -16.64 -13.12
C PRO A 42 6.82 -15.77 -12.08
N ILE A 43 7.22 -14.50 -11.99
CA ILE A 43 6.40 -13.44 -11.40
C ILE A 43 5.16 -13.38 -12.30
N SER A 44 4.18 -14.21 -11.96
CA SER A 44 3.41 -14.95 -12.96
C SER A 44 2.43 -14.04 -13.70
N ASN A 45 2.09 -14.40 -14.94
CA ASN A 45 1.09 -13.74 -15.79
C ASN A 45 -0.20 -13.31 -15.04
N SER A 46 -0.53 -13.94 -13.91
CA SER A 46 -1.62 -13.55 -13.01
C SER A 46 -1.51 -12.13 -12.44
N THR A 47 -0.32 -11.66 -12.04
CA THR A 47 -0.14 -10.33 -11.43
C THR A 47 -0.30 -9.24 -12.49
N ILE A 48 0.30 -9.44 -13.68
CA ILE A 48 0.14 -8.54 -14.82
C ILE A 48 -1.34 -8.50 -15.26
N HIS A 49 -2.01 -9.65 -15.29
CA HIS A 49 -3.44 -9.74 -15.64
C HIS A 49 -4.32 -9.00 -14.62
N TYR A 50 -4.07 -9.18 -13.32
CA TYR A 50 -4.79 -8.47 -12.26
C TYR A 50 -4.62 -6.95 -12.38
N CYS A 51 -3.37 -6.48 -12.49
CA CYS A 51 -3.07 -5.05 -12.60
C CYS A 51 -3.68 -4.43 -13.88
N ASN A 52 -3.76 -5.19 -14.97
CA ASN A 52 -4.42 -4.73 -16.20
C ASN A 52 -5.94 -4.69 -16.04
N SER A 53 -6.57 -5.73 -15.47
CA SER A 53 -8.00 -5.75 -15.21
C SER A 53 -8.45 -4.61 -14.29
N ALA A 54 -7.70 -4.35 -13.21
CA ALA A 54 -7.98 -3.22 -12.32
C ALA A 54 -7.93 -1.87 -13.06
N ARG A 55 -6.92 -1.65 -13.92
CA ARG A 55 -6.81 -0.43 -14.73
C ARG A 55 -7.98 -0.26 -15.71
N TYR A 56 -8.40 -1.33 -16.38
CA TYR A 56 -9.57 -1.25 -17.27
C TYR A 56 -10.86 -0.93 -16.50
N ASN A 57 -11.07 -1.54 -15.33
CA ASN A 57 -12.22 -1.24 -14.48
C ASN A 57 -12.25 0.24 -14.06
N ILE A 58 -11.09 0.80 -13.69
CA ILE A 58 -10.95 2.23 -13.36
C ILE A 58 -11.32 3.09 -14.57
N LEU A 59 -10.80 2.78 -15.76
CA LEU A 59 -11.10 3.54 -16.98
C LEU A 59 -12.58 3.48 -17.37
N ASP A 60 -13.22 2.33 -17.17
CA ASP A 60 -14.65 2.17 -17.45
C ASP A 60 -15.50 2.93 -16.42
N GLU A 61 -15.11 2.91 -15.16
CA GLU A 61 -15.78 3.67 -14.10
C GLU A 61 -15.63 5.20 -14.32
N LEU A 62 -14.46 5.67 -14.76
CA LEU A 62 -14.25 7.08 -15.13
C LEU A 62 -15.06 7.53 -16.36
N LYS A 63 -15.35 6.62 -17.29
CA LYS A 63 -16.21 6.91 -18.46
C LYS A 63 -17.70 6.79 -18.14
N SER A 64 -18.04 6.10 -17.06
CA SER A 64 -19.42 5.92 -16.63
C SER A 64 -20.01 7.23 -16.08
N ASN A 65 -21.33 7.39 -16.17
CA ASN A 65 -22.04 8.54 -15.58
C ASN A 65 -22.20 8.42 -14.05
N LYS A 66 -21.32 7.67 -13.38
CA LYS A 66 -21.28 7.63 -11.92
C LYS A 66 -20.85 8.98 -11.39
N LYS A 67 -21.56 9.46 -10.38
CA LYS A 67 -21.23 10.74 -9.79
C LYS A 67 -19.99 10.64 -8.92
N SER A 68 -19.21 11.72 -8.90
CA SER A 68 -17.95 11.79 -8.15
C SER A 68 -18.11 11.60 -6.63
N ASP A 69 -19.25 12.03 -6.08
CA ASP A 69 -19.59 11.87 -4.66
C ASP A 69 -19.83 10.40 -4.28
N GLU A 70 -20.46 9.61 -5.17
CA GLU A 70 -20.66 8.17 -4.95
C GLU A 70 -19.34 7.40 -4.83
N ILE A 71 -18.37 7.73 -5.71
CA ILE A 71 -17.02 7.15 -5.68
C ILE A 71 -16.32 7.51 -4.37
N LEU A 72 -16.42 8.78 -3.95
CA LEU A 72 -15.83 9.24 -2.69
C LEU A 72 -16.43 8.57 -1.47
N GLU A 73 -17.77 8.51 -1.35
CA GLU A 73 -18.43 7.89 -0.18
C GLU A 73 -18.13 6.39 -0.09
N ARG A 74 -18.07 5.68 -1.22
CA ARG A 74 -17.66 4.27 -1.25
C ARG A 74 -16.26 4.09 -0.67
N PHE A 75 -15.29 4.87 -1.12
CA PHE A 75 -13.93 4.80 -0.60
C PHE A 75 -13.84 5.16 0.88
N MET A 76 -14.57 6.19 1.32
CA MET A 76 -14.62 6.58 2.74
C MET A 76 -15.16 5.45 3.62
N SER A 77 -16.19 4.75 3.14
CA SER A 77 -16.78 3.59 3.82
C SER A 77 -15.79 2.42 3.94
N ILE A 78 -15.07 2.11 2.85
CA ILE A 78 -14.08 1.02 2.82
C ILE A 78 -12.88 1.34 3.71
N SER A 79 -12.36 2.57 3.63
CA SER A 79 -11.12 2.95 4.32
C SER A 79 -11.29 3.10 5.83
N GLY A 80 -12.47 3.55 6.29
CA GLY A 80 -12.71 3.84 7.71
C GLY A 80 -11.80 4.95 8.27
N MET A 81 -11.15 5.73 7.40
CA MET A 81 -10.25 6.81 7.80
C MET A 81 -11.03 8.07 8.19
N PRO A 82 -10.55 8.85 9.17
CA PRO A 82 -11.18 10.12 9.50
C PRO A 82 -10.99 11.13 8.37
N ASN A 83 -12.02 11.93 8.08
CA ASN A 83 -12.03 12.90 6.96
C ASN A 83 -10.82 13.83 6.95
N LYS A 84 -10.31 14.21 8.11
CA LYS A 84 -9.11 15.06 8.22
C LYS A 84 -7.88 14.38 7.61
N VAL A 85 -7.65 13.11 7.95
CA VAL A 85 -6.51 12.33 7.43
C VAL A 85 -6.67 12.10 5.93
N LEU A 86 -7.88 11.78 5.45
CA LEU A 86 -8.14 11.64 4.02
C LEU A 86 -7.85 12.94 3.25
N ALA A 87 -8.32 14.07 3.76
CA ALA A 87 -8.08 15.36 3.11
C ALA A 87 -6.58 15.70 3.06
N GLU A 88 -5.89 15.60 4.19
CA GLU A 88 -4.52 16.09 4.35
C GLU A 88 -3.46 15.11 3.83
N GLU A 89 -3.55 13.83 4.18
CA GLU A 89 -2.51 12.82 3.91
C GLU A 89 -2.73 12.06 2.60
N VAL A 90 -3.98 11.95 2.13
CA VAL A 90 -4.32 11.14 0.95
C VAL A 90 -4.60 12.00 -0.27
N PHE A 91 -5.43 13.04 -0.13
CA PHE A 91 -5.89 13.84 -1.28
C PHE A 91 -5.17 15.17 -1.44
N GLU A 92 -4.34 15.59 -0.48
CA GLU A 92 -3.63 16.88 -0.47
C GLU A 92 -4.58 18.09 -0.66
N ILE A 93 -5.80 18.00 -0.11
CA ILE A 93 -6.79 19.08 -0.13
C ILE A 93 -7.17 19.52 1.27
N SER A 94 -7.75 20.70 1.39
CA SER A 94 -8.27 21.13 2.70
C SER A 94 -9.48 20.28 3.12
N PRO A 95 -9.68 20.04 4.44
CA PRO A 95 -10.90 19.41 4.94
C PRO A 95 -12.19 20.13 4.50
N LYS A 96 -12.12 21.47 4.32
CA LYS A 96 -13.21 22.28 3.78
C LYS A 96 -13.51 21.96 2.31
N THR A 97 -12.47 21.73 1.51
CA THR A 97 -12.59 21.33 0.11
C THR A 97 -13.24 19.96 0.01
N LEU A 98 -12.78 18.99 0.80
CA LEU A 98 -13.38 17.66 0.89
C LEU A 98 -14.87 17.73 1.30
N ALA A 99 -15.18 18.53 2.33
CA ALA A 99 -16.56 18.73 2.77
C ALA A 99 -17.44 19.41 1.71
N THR A 100 -16.87 20.29 0.88
CA THR A 100 -17.59 20.88 -0.26
C THR A 100 -17.94 19.80 -1.27
N TYR A 101 -16.96 19.00 -1.73
CA TYR A 101 -17.21 17.92 -2.69
C TYR A 101 -18.24 16.89 -2.20
N ARG A 102 -18.29 16.66 -0.88
CA ARG A 102 -19.27 15.78 -0.26
C ARG A 102 -20.71 16.33 -0.28
N LYS A 103 -20.86 17.66 -0.22
CA LYS A 103 -22.16 18.33 -0.05
C LYS A 103 -22.71 18.93 -1.35
N SER A 104 -21.82 19.33 -2.24
CA SER A 104 -22.18 19.88 -3.54
C SER A 104 -22.26 18.77 -4.57
N GLU A 105 -23.20 18.85 -5.51
CA GLU A 105 -23.21 18.02 -6.73
C GLU A 105 -22.06 18.36 -7.70
N LYS A 106 -20.97 18.96 -7.20
CA LYS A 106 -19.83 19.36 -8.00
C LYS A 106 -18.92 18.17 -8.19
N ASP A 107 -18.65 17.85 -9.44
CA ASP A 107 -17.72 16.78 -9.78
C ASP A 107 -16.30 17.04 -9.27
N LEU A 108 -15.67 15.95 -8.83
CA LEU A 108 -14.26 15.91 -8.50
C LEU A 108 -13.46 15.98 -9.82
N PRO A 109 -12.25 16.57 -9.80
CA PRO A 109 -11.36 16.49 -10.94
C PRO A 109 -11.08 15.02 -11.32
N ILE A 110 -10.97 14.72 -12.61
CA ILE A 110 -10.69 13.36 -13.12
C ILE A 110 -9.49 12.72 -12.40
N ARG A 111 -8.42 13.49 -12.17
CA ARG A 111 -7.23 13.04 -11.42
C ARG A 111 -7.59 12.49 -10.03
N LEU A 112 -8.50 13.16 -9.31
CA LEU A 112 -8.89 12.79 -7.96
C LEU A 112 -9.82 11.57 -7.99
N ASN A 113 -10.73 11.49 -8.96
CA ASN A 113 -11.54 10.29 -9.18
C ASN A 113 -10.67 9.06 -9.47
N GLU A 114 -9.69 9.18 -10.38
CA GLU A 114 -8.75 8.10 -10.70
C GLU A 114 -7.95 7.66 -9.47
N GLN A 115 -7.47 8.63 -8.68
CA GLN A 115 -6.76 8.33 -7.43
C GLN A 115 -7.65 7.59 -6.43
N ILE A 116 -8.89 8.01 -6.22
CA ILE A 116 -9.83 7.34 -5.31
C ILE A 116 -10.08 5.90 -5.76
N LEU A 117 -10.34 5.69 -7.05
CA LEU A 117 -10.59 4.35 -7.59
C LEU A 117 -9.37 3.43 -7.44
N LYS A 118 -8.15 3.95 -7.63
CA LYS A 118 -6.93 3.20 -7.33
C LYS A 118 -6.80 2.87 -5.84
N LEU A 119 -7.12 3.80 -4.96
CA LEU A 119 -7.10 3.57 -3.52
C LEU A 119 -8.12 2.52 -3.11
N GLU A 120 -9.29 2.46 -3.76
CA GLU A 120 -10.26 1.41 -3.50
C GLU A 120 -9.69 0.02 -3.82
N GLU A 121 -9.01 -0.15 -4.96
CA GLU A 121 -8.34 -1.40 -5.29
C GLU A 121 -7.24 -1.75 -4.29
N LEU A 122 -6.44 -0.76 -3.88
CA LEU A 122 -5.42 -0.92 -2.84
C LEU A 122 -6.05 -1.39 -1.52
N TYR A 123 -7.14 -0.76 -1.08
CA TYR A 123 -7.81 -1.13 0.17
C TYR A 123 -8.48 -2.49 0.08
N LYS A 124 -9.06 -2.88 -1.06
CA LYS A 124 -9.57 -4.24 -1.25
C LYS A 124 -8.46 -5.26 -1.02
N LYS A 125 -7.29 -5.05 -1.62
CA LYS A 125 -6.13 -5.95 -1.44
C LYS A 125 -5.59 -5.94 -0.02
N GLY A 126 -5.50 -4.76 0.59
CA GLY A 126 -5.09 -4.60 1.98
C GLY A 126 -6.03 -5.30 2.95
N ILE A 127 -7.35 -5.17 2.76
CA ILE A 127 -8.35 -5.84 3.59
C ILE A 127 -8.31 -7.36 3.39
N GLU A 128 -8.11 -7.83 2.16
CA GLU A 128 -7.91 -9.27 1.88
C GLU A 128 -6.73 -9.84 2.69
N LEU A 129 -5.61 -9.12 2.74
CA LEU A 129 -4.38 -9.57 3.42
C LEU A 129 -4.42 -9.38 4.94
N PHE A 130 -4.98 -8.27 5.43
CA PHE A 130 -4.99 -7.88 6.85
C PHE A 130 -6.32 -8.16 7.55
N GLU A 131 -7.27 -8.80 6.87
CA GLU A 131 -8.63 -9.16 7.29
C GLU A 131 -9.61 -7.99 7.49
N ASN A 132 -9.12 -6.80 7.85
CA ASN A 132 -9.95 -5.61 8.03
C ASN A 132 -9.20 -4.30 7.77
N SER A 133 -9.96 -3.24 7.55
CA SER A 133 -9.43 -1.91 7.22
C SER A 133 -8.63 -1.29 8.37
N GLU A 134 -8.98 -1.56 9.63
CA GLU A 134 -8.26 -1.01 10.79
C GLU A 134 -6.82 -1.54 10.88
N ARG A 135 -6.62 -2.84 10.68
CA ARG A 135 -5.30 -3.49 10.65
C ARG A 135 -4.50 -3.01 9.45
N PHE A 136 -5.13 -2.87 8.29
CA PHE A 136 -4.47 -2.30 7.12
C PHE A 136 -4.04 -0.84 7.37
N ASN A 137 -4.90 -0.03 7.97
CA ASN A 137 -4.58 1.35 8.36
C ASN A 137 -3.42 1.43 9.37
N LYS A 138 -3.30 0.45 10.26
CA LYS A 138 -2.16 0.33 11.18
C LYS A 138 -0.87 -0.01 10.42
N TRP A 139 -0.94 -0.94 9.47
CA TRP A 139 0.20 -1.27 8.62
C TRP A 139 0.66 -0.07 7.79
N LEU A 140 -0.27 0.72 7.22
CA LEU A 140 0.08 1.95 6.48
C LEU A 140 0.91 2.96 7.30
N LYS A 141 0.79 2.93 8.63
CA LYS A 141 1.52 3.83 9.56
C LYS A 141 2.82 3.21 10.10
N THR A 142 3.10 1.96 9.74
CA THR A 142 4.29 1.21 10.14
C THR A 142 5.34 1.30 9.03
N GLU A 143 6.62 1.28 9.37
CA GLU A 143 7.70 1.28 8.38
C GLU A 143 7.69 -0.05 7.61
N SER A 144 7.81 0.01 6.28
CA SER A 144 7.88 -1.18 5.42
C SER A 144 9.27 -1.31 4.81
N TYR A 145 9.91 -2.46 5.02
CA TYR A 145 11.25 -2.71 4.49
C TYR A 145 11.28 -2.64 2.96
N GLY A 146 10.31 -3.25 2.27
CA GLY A 146 10.25 -3.25 0.80
C GLY A 146 9.97 -1.87 0.19
N LEU A 147 9.64 -0.87 1.02
CA LEU A 147 9.50 0.53 0.63
C LEU A 147 10.66 1.40 1.15
N GLY A 148 11.81 0.79 1.45
CA GLY A 148 13.00 1.53 1.93
C GLY A 148 12.88 2.03 3.37
N ASN A 149 12.13 1.30 4.21
CA ASN A 149 11.80 1.67 5.59
C ASN A 149 10.95 2.96 5.71
N GLU A 150 10.28 3.36 4.63
CA GLU A 150 9.28 4.43 4.71
C GLU A 150 7.91 3.89 5.12
N LYS A 151 7.10 4.78 5.68
CA LYS A 151 5.71 4.48 6.03
C LYS A 151 4.85 4.57 4.78
N PRO A 152 4.08 3.53 4.41
CA PRO A 152 3.22 3.55 3.22
C PRO A 152 2.30 4.78 3.15
N ILE A 153 1.78 5.25 4.29
CA ILE A 153 0.90 6.42 4.36
C ILE A 153 1.55 7.70 3.78
N LYS A 154 2.88 7.82 3.80
CA LYS A 154 3.57 8.99 3.22
C LYS A 154 3.64 8.95 1.69
N LEU A 155 3.42 7.79 1.07
CA LEU A 155 3.51 7.59 -0.38
C LEU A 155 2.11 7.57 -1.04
N ILE A 156 1.06 7.38 -0.23
CA ILE A 156 -0.31 7.12 -0.69
C ILE A 156 -0.97 8.28 -1.45
N ASN A 157 -0.41 9.49 -1.35
CA ASN A 157 -0.88 10.72 -1.99
C ASN A 157 -0.63 10.75 -3.51
N SER A 158 0.17 9.85 -4.05
CA SER A 158 0.54 9.81 -5.46
C SER A 158 0.14 8.49 -6.12
N ILE A 159 -0.18 8.53 -7.41
CA ILE A 159 -0.52 7.33 -8.19
C ILE A 159 0.64 6.32 -8.16
N THR A 160 1.87 6.79 -8.33
CA THR A 160 3.08 5.96 -8.26
C THR A 160 3.26 5.35 -6.88
N GLY A 161 3.05 6.11 -5.81
CA GLY A 161 3.16 5.60 -4.45
C GLY A 161 2.08 4.57 -4.12
N ILE A 162 0.84 4.75 -4.59
CA ILE A 162 -0.21 3.75 -4.47
C ILE A 162 0.20 2.44 -5.17
N ASP A 163 0.75 2.53 -6.38
CA ASP A 163 1.23 1.35 -7.11
C ASP A 163 2.39 0.65 -6.36
N LEU A 164 3.34 1.41 -5.78
CA LEU A 164 4.41 0.84 -4.96
C LEU A 164 3.90 0.11 -3.72
N ILE A 165 2.92 0.70 -3.02
CA ILE A 165 2.30 0.06 -1.85
C ILE A 165 1.58 -1.21 -2.28
N PHE A 166 0.88 -1.18 -3.41
CA PHE A 166 0.20 -2.36 -3.95
C PHE A 166 1.19 -3.49 -4.26
N GLU A 167 2.31 -3.19 -4.91
CA GLU A 167 3.37 -4.16 -5.18
C GLU A 167 3.93 -4.76 -3.89
N GLU A 168 4.11 -3.94 -2.85
CA GLU A 168 4.54 -4.43 -1.54
C GLU A 168 3.50 -5.38 -0.92
N LEU A 169 2.21 -5.10 -1.03
CA LEU A 169 1.16 -6.02 -0.58
C LEU A 169 1.21 -7.37 -1.30
N VAL A 170 1.46 -7.34 -2.61
CA VAL A 170 1.64 -8.56 -3.41
C VAL A 170 2.87 -9.35 -2.93
N ARG A 171 3.99 -8.67 -2.64
CA ARG A 171 5.19 -9.34 -2.08
C ARG A 171 4.91 -10.00 -0.74
N ILE A 172 4.20 -9.32 0.15
CA ILE A 172 3.80 -9.85 1.46
C ILE A 172 2.90 -11.09 1.29
N GLU A 173 1.92 -11.04 0.38
CA GLU A 173 1.02 -12.16 0.10
C GLU A 173 1.77 -13.43 -0.35
N PHE A 174 2.74 -13.29 -1.26
CA PHE A 174 3.51 -14.43 -1.77
C PHE A 174 4.65 -14.88 -0.84
N GLY A 175 4.77 -14.31 0.36
CA GLY A 175 5.85 -14.65 1.29
C GLY A 175 7.24 -14.23 0.79
N ALA A 176 7.31 -13.33 -0.19
CA ALA A 176 8.54 -12.67 -0.61
C ALA A 176 8.90 -11.58 0.42
N THR A 177 9.08 -12.00 1.67
CA THR A 177 9.59 -11.13 2.73
C THR A 177 11.10 -11.10 2.63
N ALA A 178 11.58 -9.90 2.30
CA ALA A 178 12.88 -9.34 2.64
C ALA A 178 13.54 -9.90 3.93
#